data_AF-A0A7C5UNW7-F1
#
_entry.id   AF-A0A7C5UNW7-F1
#
_cell.length_a   1.000
_cell.length_b   1.000
_cell.length_c   1.000
_cell.angle_alpha   90.00
_cell.angle_beta   90.00
_cell.angle_gamma   90.00
#
_symmetry.space_group_name_H-M   'P 1'
#
loop_
_entity.id
_entity.type
_entity.pdbx_description
1 polymer ?
#
loop_
_entity_poly.entity_id
_entity_poly.type
_entity_poly.pdbx_seq_one_letter_code
_entity_poly.pdbx_strand_id
1 'polypeptide(L)'
;VRSPTREEAIRRLLEAVRRHLAWLRRHGEPAPAEEEVSVEVAGESTGFGPFSSGDAAALFPPDRSPITPQEVERYLRLMAYSRADLLALAGDLPDEALDYRASPQSRTIRQILRHIGNAEEWYVSRLLPPERLPPEWESDEAMPIFEFLEMERRTAVECLRRLGEEERAGLFYPAHWTEHPEEPWTARKALRRFLEHEREHTEEIREVLSLQRRRLLAHLAAARSRLLQTLLGLDERTLTGTAAVGEWTARDLLAHIAAWDRWAGEQTGRMARGEEPDLSAAGDVDAFNALAVAAWRNRPLEEVLAELREARAAWVEQMKGWPEEEFFRRRPLGGGEWDFPGWLEVYRRHEEEHAAALAEWRKTQVGVKSGPKALLAASLAAAREELLAAAELVSPEERASRPVCGVWTLQDVLGHIADWEGYLLAGLRDMTAGRPPGVEYVPDEEAWNQAHAQARRNQSWERVWADFQGVHRALLEVLEGMDQAGLERAFPGVWEEETVPYSWFLPVLEHDREHADDLRRACSP
;
A
#
# COMPACT_ATOMS: atom_id res chain seq x y z
N VAL A 1 11.07 -4.59 -19.44
CA VAL A 1 11.11 -3.23 -18.84
C VAL A 1 10.33 -2.30 -19.74
N ARG A 2 9.33 -1.59 -19.23
CA ARG A 2 8.53 -0.62 -19.98
C ARG A 2 8.89 0.81 -19.55
N SER A 3 8.95 1.73 -20.50
CA SER A 3 9.25 3.14 -20.23
C SER A 3 8.74 4.02 -21.37
N PRO A 4 8.26 5.26 -21.10
CA PRO A 4 7.86 6.23 -22.14
C PRO A 4 9.02 6.67 -23.03
N THR A 5 10.26 6.62 -22.52
CA THR A 5 11.46 7.03 -23.26
C THR A 5 12.49 5.92 -23.35
N ARG A 6 13.27 5.94 -24.43
CA ARG A 6 14.33 4.97 -24.71
C ARG A 6 15.45 5.04 -23.67
N GLU A 7 15.87 6.25 -23.29
CA GLU A 7 16.94 6.47 -22.31
C GLU A 7 16.55 5.86 -20.95
N GLU A 8 15.30 6.08 -20.52
CA GLU A 8 14.80 5.52 -19.27
C GLU A 8 14.63 4.00 -19.35
N ALA A 9 14.20 3.46 -20.50
CA ALA A 9 14.14 2.02 -20.72
C ALA A 9 15.53 1.38 -20.55
N ILE A 10 16.57 1.98 -21.13
CA ILE A 10 17.96 1.49 -21.05
C ILE A 10 18.50 1.59 -19.62
N ARG A 11 18.23 2.69 -18.91
CA ARG A 11 18.64 2.82 -17.49
C ARG A 11 18.03 1.74 -16.61
N ARG A 12 16.72 1.50 -16.78
CA ARG A 12 15.98 0.46 -16.05
C ARG A 12 16.37 -0.97 -16.48
N LEU A 13 16.88 -1.15 -17.70
CA LEU A 13 17.28 -2.46 -18.22
C LEU A 13 18.43 -3.07 -17.43
N LEU A 14 19.44 -2.28 -17.05
CA LEU A 14 20.56 -2.78 -16.25
C LEU A 14 20.08 -3.39 -14.93
N GLU A 15 19.14 -2.73 -14.27
CA GLU A 15 18.55 -3.23 -13.02
C GLU A 15 17.70 -4.49 -13.25
N ALA A 16 16.96 -4.57 -14.36
CA ALA A 16 16.22 -5.78 -14.70
C ALA A 16 17.14 -6.98 -15.01
N VAL A 17 18.29 -6.75 -15.65
CA VAL A 17 19.31 -7.78 -15.87
C VAL A 17 19.87 -8.25 -14.53
N ARG A 18 20.26 -7.33 -13.64
CA ARG A 18 20.75 -7.69 -12.29
C ARG A 18 19.74 -8.53 -11.52
N ARG A 19 18.46 -8.13 -11.50
CA ARG A 19 17.37 -8.92 -10.89
C ARG A 19 17.22 -10.30 -11.50
N HIS A 20 17.36 -10.44 -12.83
CA HIS A 20 17.31 -11.74 -13.49
C HIS A 20 18.51 -12.63 -13.11
N LEU A 21 19.73 -12.07 -13.05
CA LEU A 21 20.91 -12.82 -12.63
C LEU A 21 20.83 -13.26 -11.16
N ALA A 22 20.34 -12.39 -10.28
CA ALA A 22 20.06 -12.73 -8.89
C ALA A 22 19.02 -13.85 -8.77
N TRP A 23 17.96 -13.79 -9.58
CA TRP A 23 16.95 -14.83 -9.68
C TRP A 23 17.53 -16.19 -10.10
N LEU A 24 18.40 -16.20 -11.11
CA LEU A 24 19.13 -17.41 -11.52
C LEU A 24 19.97 -17.97 -10.36
N ARG A 25 20.79 -17.14 -9.71
CA ARG A 25 21.64 -17.59 -8.59
C ARG A 25 20.82 -18.12 -7.42
N ARG A 26 19.69 -17.50 -7.09
CA ARG A 26 18.77 -17.95 -6.02
C ARG A 26 18.27 -19.38 -6.26
N HIS A 27 18.03 -19.74 -7.52
CA HIS A 27 17.61 -21.08 -7.92
C HIS A 27 18.79 -22.03 -8.23
N GLY A 28 20.03 -21.60 -7.97
CA GLY A 28 21.24 -22.41 -8.18
C GLY A 28 21.73 -22.47 -9.63
N GLU A 29 21.22 -21.62 -10.51
CA GLU A 29 21.69 -21.53 -11.90
C GLU A 29 23.02 -20.77 -12.01
N PRO A 30 23.94 -21.20 -12.88
CA PRO A 30 25.15 -20.45 -13.18
C PRO A 30 24.81 -19.07 -13.79
N ALA A 31 25.25 -18.00 -13.12
CA ALA A 31 25.09 -16.63 -13.59
C ALA A 31 26.28 -15.77 -13.14
N PRO A 32 26.74 -14.81 -13.98
CA PRO A 32 27.83 -13.90 -13.63
C PRO A 32 27.52 -13.05 -12.39
N ALA A 33 28.57 -12.50 -11.78
CA ALA A 33 28.43 -11.54 -10.68
C ALA A 33 27.83 -10.21 -11.19
N GLU A 34 27.12 -9.49 -10.32
CA GLU A 34 26.39 -8.28 -10.73
C GLU A 34 27.29 -7.13 -11.20
N GLU A 35 28.51 -7.09 -10.66
CA GLU A 35 29.53 -6.07 -10.95
C GLU A 35 30.14 -6.22 -12.35
N GLU A 36 29.93 -7.36 -13.00
CA GLU A 36 30.54 -7.72 -14.30
C GLU A 36 29.62 -7.42 -15.50
N VAL A 37 28.47 -6.78 -15.27
CA VAL A 37 27.42 -6.66 -16.30
C VAL A 37 27.44 -5.30 -16.99
N SER A 38 27.73 -5.30 -18.29
CA SER A 38 27.48 -4.18 -19.21
C SER A 38 26.35 -4.53 -20.19
N VAL A 39 25.53 -3.55 -20.56
CA VAL A 39 24.41 -3.75 -21.50
C VAL A 39 24.65 -2.95 -22.78
N GLU A 40 24.52 -3.61 -23.91
CA GLU A 40 24.54 -3.05 -25.26
C GLU A 40 23.21 -3.39 -25.95
N VAL A 41 22.65 -2.43 -26.70
CA VAL A 41 21.46 -2.69 -27.52
C VAL A 41 21.88 -3.46 -28.76
N ALA A 42 21.64 -4.77 -28.77
CA ALA A 42 21.97 -5.66 -29.90
C ALA A 42 21.00 -5.53 -31.08
N GLY A 43 19.83 -4.92 -30.89
CA GLY A 43 18.84 -4.70 -31.94
C GLY A 43 17.57 -4.02 -31.42
N GLU A 44 16.87 -3.32 -32.30
CA GLU A 44 15.60 -2.66 -32.02
C GLU A 44 14.51 -3.23 -32.95
N SER A 45 13.30 -3.34 -32.44
CA SER A 45 12.14 -3.84 -33.18
C SER A 45 11.02 -2.82 -33.06
N THR A 46 10.44 -2.40 -34.18
CA THR A 46 9.41 -1.34 -34.26
C THR A 46 8.22 -1.79 -35.08
N GLY A 47 7.06 -1.15 -34.93
CA GLY A 47 5.88 -1.39 -35.78
C GLY A 47 4.99 -2.57 -35.39
N PHE A 48 5.13 -3.10 -34.18
CA PHE A 48 4.19 -4.06 -33.60
C PHE A 48 3.09 -3.29 -32.84
N GLY A 49 1.85 -3.79 -32.90
CA GLY A 49 0.63 -3.15 -32.37
C GLY A 49 0.68 -2.84 -30.86
N PRO A 50 -0.39 -2.25 -30.28
CA PRO A 50 -0.32 -1.68 -28.94
C PRO A 50 0.21 -2.69 -27.91
N PHE A 51 1.20 -2.27 -27.12
CA PHE A 51 1.79 -3.07 -26.04
C PHE A 51 0.83 -3.16 -24.85
N SER A 52 -0.23 -3.95 -24.98
CA SER A 52 -1.03 -4.42 -23.85
C SER A 52 -0.25 -5.51 -23.11
N SER A 53 -0.48 -5.67 -21.80
CA SER A 53 0.20 -6.72 -21.03
C SER A 53 -0.24 -8.09 -21.50
N GLY A 54 0.67 -8.81 -22.17
CA GLY A 54 0.40 -10.13 -22.74
C GLY A 54 0.29 -10.18 -24.27
N ASP A 55 0.05 -9.06 -24.97
CA ASP A 55 -0.53 -9.13 -26.33
C ASP A 55 0.45 -8.95 -27.51
N ALA A 56 1.65 -8.39 -27.34
CA ALA A 56 2.60 -8.22 -28.46
C ALA A 56 4.00 -8.73 -28.12
N ALA A 57 4.48 -9.75 -28.84
CA ALA A 57 5.76 -10.41 -28.58
C ALA A 57 6.73 -10.17 -29.74
N ALA A 58 7.55 -9.13 -29.67
CA ALA A 58 8.59 -8.89 -30.68
C ALA A 58 9.44 -10.16 -30.92
N LEU A 59 9.65 -10.52 -32.20
CA LEU A 59 10.56 -11.59 -32.60
C LEU A 59 11.96 -11.00 -32.73
N PHE A 60 12.83 -11.28 -31.76
CA PHE A 60 14.19 -10.75 -31.74
C PHE A 60 15.15 -11.63 -32.60
N PRO A 61 16.29 -11.09 -33.06
CA PRO A 61 17.24 -11.88 -33.84
C PRO A 61 17.66 -13.21 -33.19
N PRO A 62 17.92 -13.30 -31.87
CA PRO A 62 18.23 -14.58 -31.22
C PRO A 62 17.10 -15.61 -31.32
N ASP A 63 15.84 -15.17 -31.32
CA ASP A 63 14.66 -16.04 -31.37
C ASP A 63 14.56 -16.84 -32.69
N ARG A 64 15.27 -16.40 -33.74
CA ARG A 64 15.25 -17.04 -35.07
C ARG A 64 16.15 -18.27 -35.17
N SER A 65 17.06 -18.46 -34.22
CA SER A 65 17.95 -19.62 -34.22
C SER A 65 17.19 -20.87 -33.74
N PRO A 66 17.30 -22.01 -34.43
CA PRO A 66 16.70 -23.26 -33.98
C PRO A 66 17.07 -23.55 -32.52
N ILE A 67 16.11 -24.05 -31.74
CA ILE A 67 16.36 -24.41 -30.35
C ILE A 67 16.79 -25.87 -30.23
N THR A 68 17.86 -26.13 -29.49
CA THR A 68 18.33 -27.50 -29.24
C THR A 68 17.48 -28.19 -28.16
N PRO A 69 17.39 -29.52 -28.14
CA PRO A 69 16.70 -30.23 -27.05
C PRO A 69 17.27 -29.90 -25.65
N GLN A 70 18.58 -29.67 -25.54
CA GLN A 70 19.22 -29.27 -24.29
C GLN A 70 18.78 -27.87 -23.83
N GLU A 71 18.63 -26.93 -24.77
CA GLU A 71 18.09 -25.61 -24.46
C GLU A 71 16.61 -25.70 -24.07
N VAL A 72 15.80 -26.53 -24.74
CA VAL A 72 14.40 -26.76 -24.33
C VAL A 72 14.34 -27.20 -22.87
N GLU A 73 15.09 -28.24 -22.48
CA GLU A 73 15.11 -28.70 -21.08
C GLU A 73 15.61 -27.62 -20.10
N ARG A 74 16.53 -26.75 -20.51
CA ARG A 74 16.92 -25.58 -19.71
C ARG A 74 15.75 -24.62 -19.52
N TYR A 75 15.01 -24.27 -20.58
CA TYR A 75 13.83 -23.40 -20.45
C TYR A 75 12.74 -24.05 -19.58
N LEU A 76 12.47 -25.34 -19.74
CA LEU A 76 11.50 -26.07 -18.91
C LEU A 76 11.89 -26.06 -17.43
N ARG A 77 13.19 -26.17 -17.12
CA ARG A 77 13.69 -26.02 -15.74
C ARG A 77 13.50 -24.61 -15.20
N LEU A 78 13.83 -23.59 -16.00
CA LEU A 78 13.56 -22.19 -15.61
C LEU A 78 12.06 -21.93 -15.40
N MET A 79 11.20 -22.56 -16.20
CA MET A 79 9.74 -22.46 -16.06
C MET A 79 9.28 -23.09 -14.75
N ALA A 80 9.87 -24.22 -14.36
CA ALA A 80 9.61 -24.83 -13.06
C ALA A 80 9.98 -23.88 -11.90
N TYR A 81 11.11 -23.16 -11.99
CA TYR A 81 11.48 -22.14 -11.02
C TYR A 81 10.50 -20.97 -10.97
N SER A 82 10.05 -20.45 -12.12
CA SER A 82 9.09 -19.34 -12.14
C SER A 82 7.73 -19.76 -11.57
N ARG A 83 7.28 -21.00 -11.81
CA ARG A 83 6.04 -21.51 -11.21
C ARG A 83 6.18 -21.73 -9.71
N ALA A 84 7.33 -22.23 -9.26
CA ALA A 84 7.60 -22.36 -7.83
C ALA A 84 7.55 -21.00 -7.12
N ASP A 85 8.13 -19.95 -7.72
CA ASP A 85 8.06 -18.59 -7.18
C ASP A 85 6.63 -18.03 -7.19
N LEU A 86 5.86 -18.26 -8.25
CA LEU A 86 4.44 -17.86 -8.33
C LEU A 86 3.60 -18.52 -7.23
N LEU A 87 3.77 -19.84 -7.04
CA LEU A 87 3.03 -20.58 -6.03
C LEU A 87 3.49 -20.25 -4.61
N ALA A 88 4.77 -19.94 -4.40
CA ALA A 88 5.24 -19.45 -3.11
C ALA A 88 4.60 -18.09 -2.74
N LEU A 89 4.27 -17.27 -3.72
CA LEU A 89 3.58 -15.99 -3.51
C LEU A 89 2.06 -16.15 -3.36
N ALA A 90 1.44 -16.99 -4.18
CA ALA A 90 -0.02 -17.02 -4.35
C ALA A 90 -0.73 -18.27 -3.81
N GLY A 91 -0.01 -19.38 -3.63
CA GLY A 91 -0.59 -20.71 -3.39
C GLY A 91 -1.37 -20.84 -2.09
N ASP A 92 -0.95 -20.13 -1.05
CA ASP A 92 -1.56 -20.17 0.29
C ASP A 92 -2.38 -18.91 0.61
N LEU A 93 -2.68 -18.08 -0.40
CA LEU A 93 -3.45 -16.85 -0.20
C LEU A 93 -4.91 -17.15 0.15
N PRO A 94 -5.52 -16.35 1.05
CA PRO A 94 -6.96 -16.40 1.28
C PRO A 94 -7.77 -16.03 0.03
N ASP A 95 -9.00 -16.55 -0.08
CA ASP A 95 -9.91 -16.20 -1.18
C ASP A 95 -10.16 -14.68 -1.22
N GLU A 96 -10.23 -14.05 -0.05
CA GLU A 96 -10.37 -12.60 0.09
C GLU A 96 -9.20 -11.83 -0.57
N ALA A 97 -7.98 -12.35 -0.50
CA ALA A 97 -6.83 -11.77 -1.19
C ALA A 97 -6.83 -12.15 -2.69
N LEU A 98 -7.19 -13.39 -3.04
CA LEU A 98 -7.28 -13.83 -4.43
C LEU A 98 -8.29 -13.02 -5.25
N ASP A 99 -9.40 -12.63 -4.61
CA ASP A 99 -10.50 -11.90 -5.23
C ASP A 99 -10.46 -10.39 -4.96
N TYR A 100 -9.43 -9.92 -4.25
CA TYR A 100 -9.20 -8.50 -4.04
C TYR A 100 -9.00 -7.76 -5.38
N ARG A 101 -9.66 -6.61 -5.49
CA ARG A 101 -9.63 -5.73 -6.66
C ARG A 101 -9.00 -4.39 -6.29
N ALA A 102 -7.88 -4.07 -6.93
CA ALA A 102 -7.16 -2.81 -6.72
C ALA A 102 -7.90 -1.58 -7.28
N SER A 103 -8.64 -1.73 -8.36
CA SER A 103 -9.50 -0.69 -8.94
C SER A 103 -10.57 -1.36 -9.81
N PRO A 104 -11.65 -0.67 -10.22
CA PRO A 104 -12.66 -1.27 -11.08
C PRO A 104 -12.06 -1.88 -12.37
N GLN A 105 -10.98 -1.29 -12.88
CA GLN A 105 -10.29 -1.70 -14.10
C GLN A 105 -9.20 -2.76 -13.89
N SER A 106 -8.78 -3.02 -12.65
CA SER A 106 -7.72 -4.00 -12.35
C SER A 106 -8.24 -5.43 -12.36
N ARG A 107 -7.40 -6.38 -12.77
CA ARG A 107 -7.65 -7.82 -12.58
C ARG A 107 -7.47 -8.19 -11.10
N THR A 108 -8.27 -9.14 -10.62
CA THR A 108 -7.98 -9.79 -9.34
C THR A 108 -6.79 -10.74 -9.48
N ILE A 109 -6.17 -11.15 -8.38
CA ILE A 109 -5.08 -12.14 -8.42
C ILE A 109 -5.58 -13.44 -9.07
N ARG A 110 -6.79 -13.89 -8.76
CA ARG A 110 -7.41 -15.07 -9.40
C ARG A 110 -7.52 -14.92 -10.91
N GLN A 111 -7.90 -13.73 -11.40
CA GLN A 111 -7.97 -13.42 -12.83
C GLN A 111 -6.57 -13.37 -13.47
N ILE A 112 -5.55 -12.87 -12.75
CA ILE A 112 -4.15 -12.89 -13.21
C ILE A 112 -3.66 -14.34 -13.33
N LEU A 113 -3.90 -15.18 -12.33
CA LEU A 113 -3.55 -16.60 -12.35
C LEU A 113 -4.22 -17.33 -13.53
N ARG A 114 -5.51 -17.06 -13.78
CA ARG A 114 -6.22 -17.64 -14.94
C ARG A 114 -5.58 -17.18 -16.24
N HIS A 115 -5.27 -15.88 -16.34
CA HIS A 115 -4.60 -15.34 -17.52
C HIS A 115 -3.22 -15.95 -17.77
N ILE A 116 -2.45 -16.26 -16.72
CA ILE A 116 -1.17 -16.98 -16.86
C ILE A 116 -1.40 -18.33 -17.53
N GLY A 117 -2.33 -19.16 -17.01
CA GLY A 117 -2.61 -20.48 -17.57
C GLY A 117 -3.11 -20.42 -19.01
N ASN A 118 -4.09 -19.56 -19.32
CA ASN A 118 -4.60 -19.39 -20.69
C ASN A 118 -3.49 -19.00 -21.68
N ALA A 119 -2.48 -18.23 -21.23
CA ALA A 119 -1.35 -17.87 -22.08
C ALA A 119 -0.44 -19.06 -22.40
N GLU A 120 -0.35 -20.07 -21.52
CA GLU A 120 0.41 -21.29 -21.74
C GLU A 120 -0.15 -22.10 -22.92
N GLU A 121 -1.47 -22.33 -22.93
CA GLU A 121 -2.22 -22.90 -24.06
C GLU A 121 -1.99 -22.10 -25.33
N TRP A 122 -2.09 -20.77 -25.19
CA TRP A 122 -1.96 -19.85 -26.29
C TRP A 122 -0.56 -19.91 -26.92
N TYR A 123 0.52 -20.03 -26.14
CA TYR A 123 1.88 -20.16 -26.68
C TYR A 123 2.12 -21.52 -27.36
N VAL A 124 1.60 -22.62 -26.82
CA VAL A 124 1.74 -23.95 -27.45
C VAL A 124 0.99 -24.02 -28.77
N SER A 125 -0.22 -23.43 -28.85
CA SER A 125 -0.99 -23.37 -30.10
C SER A 125 -0.31 -22.56 -31.22
N ARG A 126 0.75 -21.78 -30.92
CA ARG A 126 1.60 -21.16 -31.94
C ARG A 126 2.57 -22.13 -32.61
N LEU A 127 2.86 -23.27 -31.98
CA LEU A 127 3.86 -24.23 -32.42
C LEU A 127 3.24 -25.52 -32.96
N LEU A 128 2.05 -25.89 -32.47
CA LEU A 128 1.40 -27.16 -32.75
C LEU A 128 0.05 -26.95 -33.45
N PRO A 129 -0.34 -27.85 -34.37
CA PRO A 129 -1.67 -27.84 -34.96
C PRO A 129 -2.73 -28.28 -33.94
N PRO A 130 -4.02 -27.90 -34.12
CA PRO A 130 -5.10 -28.19 -33.17
C PRO A 130 -5.22 -29.66 -32.76
N GLU A 131 -4.99 -30.60 -33.67
CA GLU A 131 -5.12 -32.05 -33.42
C GLU A 131 -4.05 -32.60 -32.48
N ARG A 132 -3.00 -31.82 -32.20
CA ARG A 132 -1.92 -32.16 -31.26
C ARG A 132 -2.02 -31.38 -29.94
N LEU A 133 -3.02 -30.53 -29.78
CA LEU A 133 -3.26 -29.83 -28.52
C LEU A 133 -3.93 -30.78 -27.51
N PRO A 134 -3.64 -30.62 -26.20
CA PRO A 134 -4.30 -31.37 -25.14
C PRO A 134 -5.83 -31.21 -25.18
N PRO A 135 -6.61 -32.30 -25.17
CA PRO A 135 -8.08 -32.21 -25.12
C PRO A 135 -8.59 -31.64 -23.79
N GLU A 136 -7.81 -31.69 -22.72
CA GLU A 136 -8.18 -31.12 -21.42
C GLU A 136 -8.49 -29.60 -21.49
N TRP A 137 -7.83 -28.86 -22.40
CA TRP A 137 -8.01 -27.42 -22.64
C TRP A 137 -9.37 -27.05 -23.24
N GLU A 138 -10.19 -28.01 -23.64
CA GLU A 138 -11.56 -27.72 -24.12
C GLU A 138 -12.57 -27.58 -22.96
N SER A 139 -12.18 -27.90 -21.72
CA SER A 139 -13.12 -28.06 -20.60
C SER A 139 -12.61 -27.54 -19.24
N ASP A 140 -11.64 -26.63 -19.24
CA ASP A 140 -10.99 -26.14 -18.02
C ASP A 140 -11.70 -24.97 -17.31
N GLU A 141 -12.76 -24.41 -17.92
CA GLU A 141 -13.38 -23.15 -17.47
C GLU A 141 -13.85 -23.21 -16.00
N ALA A 142 -14.33 -24.38 -15.57
CA ALA A 142 -14.88 -24.61 -14.23
C ALA A 142 -13.84 -25.15 -13.22
N MET A 143 -12.58 -25.37 -13.62
CA MET A 143 -11.56 -25.92 -12.73
C MET A 143 -11.18 -24.95 -11.61
N PRO A 144 -10.96 -25.43 -10.37
CA PRO A 144 -10.33 -24.65 -9.31
C PRO A 144 -9.01 -24.05 -9.78
N ILE A 145 -8.74 -22.79 -9.43
CA ILE A 145 -7.67 -22.00 -10.06
C ILE A 145 -6.26 -22.64 -9.99
N PHE A 146 -5.95 -23.32 -8.89
CA PHE A 146 -4.65 -23.99 -8.71
C PHE A 146 -4.58 -25.36 -9.41
N GLU A 147 -5.70 -26.08 -9.48
CA GLU A 147 -5.81 -27.31 -10.28
C GLU A 147 -5.69 -27.00 -11.78
N PHE A 148 -6.32 -25.90 -12.22
CA PHE A 148 -6.17 -25.37 -13.57
C PHE A 148 -4.70 -25.04 -13.87
N LEU A 149 -4.04 -24.27 -13.01
CA LEU A 149 -2.63 -23.93 -13.22
C LEU A 149 -1.73 -25.16 -13.29
N GLU A 150 -1.91 -26.15 -12.41
CA GLU A 150 -1.16 -27.41 -12.46
C GLU A 150 -1.36 -28.12 -13.80
N MET A 151 -2.62 -28.29 -14.20
CA MET A 151 -2.99 -28.95 -15.44
C MET A 151 -2.35 -28.25 -16.64
N GLU A 152 -2.50 -26.93 -16.74
CA GLU A 152 -1.92 -26.11 -17.81
C GLU A 152 -0.43 -26.31 -17.95
N ARG A 153 0.28 -26.21 -16.81
CA ARG A 153 1.73 -26.33 -16.85
C ARG A 153 2.17 -27.72 -17.24
N ARG A 154 1.52 -28.75 -16.70
CA ARG A 154 1.87 -30.14 -16.98
C ARG A 154 1.69 -30.45 -18.46
N THR A 155 0.54 -30.12 -19.04
CA THR A 155 0.24 -30.40 -20.45
C THR A 155 1.11 -29.56 -21.39
N ALA A 156 1.33 -28.28 -21.11
CA ALA A 156 2.25 -27.44 -21.89
C ALA A 156 3.69 -27.98 -21.89
N VAL A 157 4.21 -28.40 -20.73
CA VAL A 157 5.55 -29.01 -20.61
C VAL A 157 5.64 -30.32 -21.39
N GLU A 158 4.60 -31.15 -21.36
CA GLU A 158 4.55 -32.39 -22.16
C GLU A 158 4.62 -32.10 -23.66
N CYS A 159 3.87 -31.11 -24.15
CA CYS A 159 3.92 -30.67 -25.55
C CYS A 159 5.31 -30.13 -25.93
N LEU A 160 5.86 -29.22 -25.12
CA LEU A 160 7.14 -28.57 -25.38
C LEU A 160 8.33 -29.56 -25.37
N ARG A 161 8.29 -30.56 -24.49
CA ARG A 161 9.31 -31.62 -24.46
C ARG A 161 9.26 -32.55 -25.68
N ARG A 162 8.09 -32.69 -26.30
CA ARG A 162 7.85 -33.55 -27.47
C ARG A 162 8.10 -32.84 -28.82
N LEU A 163 8.55 -31.58 -28.82
CA LEU A 163 8.84 -30.86 -30.06
C LEU A 163 9.90 -31.58 -30.90
N GLY A 164 9.53 -31.92 -32.13
CA GLY A 164 10.40 -32.50 -33.15
C GLY A 164 11.36 -31.48 -33.76
N GLU A 165 12.19 -31.94 -34.69
CA GLU A 165 13.18 -31.09 -35.36
C GLU A 165 12.52 -29.94 -36.15
N GLU A 166 11.43 -30.23 -36.86
CA GLU A 166 10.67 -29.24 -37.62
C GLU A 166 10.08 -28.15 -36.71
N GLU A 167 9.47 -28.55 -35.58
CA GLU A 167 8.91 -27.61 -34.61
C GLU A 167 9.97 -26.72 -33.94
N ARG A 168 11.16 -27.26 -33.68
CA ARG A 168 12.26 -26.51 -33.05
C ARG A 168 12.98 -25.56 -33.99
N ALA A 169 12.96 -25.82 -35.30
CA ALA A 169 13.62 -24.99 -36.31
C ALA A 169 12.64 -24.11 -37.11
N GLY A 170 11.34 -24.39 -37.00
CA GLY A 170 10.30 -23.78 -37.82
C GLY A 170 9.97 -22.33 -37.48
N LEU A 171 9.39 -21.66 -38.48
CA LEU A 171 8.77 -20.34 -38.36
C LEU A 171 7.27 -20.53 -38.60
N PHE A 172 6.48 -20.29 -37.57
CA PHE A 172 5.05 -20.55 -37.54
C PHE A 172 4.28 -19.24 -37.56
N TYR A 173 3.10 -19.30 -38.17
CA TYR A 173 2.14 -18.20 -38.20
C TYR A 173 0.85 -18.71 -37.57
N PRO A 174 0.31 -18.00 -36.58
CA PRO A 174 -0.83 -18.49 -35.83
C PRO A 174 -2.07 -18.58 -36.68
N ALA A 175 -2.77 -19.72 -36.62
CA ALA A 175 -4.04 -19.94 -37.31
C ALA A 175 -5.23 -20.07 -36.36
N HIS A 176 -4.98 -20.24 -35.06
CA HIS A 176 -5.97 -20.48 -34.01
C HIS A 176 -5.87 -19.42 -32.91
N TRP A 177 -6.99 -19.04 -32.29
CA TRP A 177 -7.05 -18.06 -31.18
C TRP A 177 -6.11 -16.85 -31.37
N THR A 178 -6.18 -16.16 -32.51
CA THR A 178 -5.31 -15.01 -32.81
C THR A 178 -6.06 -13.90 -33.50
N GLU A 179 -5.72 -12.67 -33.15
CA GLU A 179 -6.08 -11.46 -33.90
C GLU A 179 -4.90 -11.00 -34.78
N HIS A 180 -3.74 -11.65 -34.65
CA HIS A 180 -2.48 -11.32 -35.33
C HIS A 180 -1.91 -12.53 -36.11
N PRO A 181 -2.62 -13.04 -37.14
CA PRO A 181 -2.16 -14.17 -37.96
C PRO A 181 -0.83 -13.88 -38.70
N GLU A 182 -0.47 -12.61 -38.87
CA GLU A 182 0.78 -12.16 -39.47
C GLU A 182 2.00 -12.27 -38.57
N GLU A 183 1.81 -12.45 -37.25
CA GLU A 183 2.90 -12.43 -36.30
C GLU A 183 3.70 -13.74 -36.37
N PRO A 184 5.03 -13.69 -36.61
CA PRO A 184 5.84 -14.90 -36.66
C PRO A 184 6.19 -15.44 -35.26
N TRP A 185 6.15 -16.76 -35.13
CA TRP A 185 6.47 -17.50 -33.91
C TRP A 185 7.53 -18.58 -34.15
N THR A 186 8.44 -18.72 -33.20
CA THR A 186 9.43 -19.80 -33.15
C THR A 186 9.36 -20.46 -31.77
N ALA A 187 9.81 -21.71 -31.66
CA ALA A 187 9.86 -22.40 -30.36
C ALA A 187 10.66 -21.60 -29.30
N ARG A 188 11.75 -20.95 -29.72
CA ARG A 188 12.58 -20.10 -28.84
C ARG A 188 11.83 -18.86 -28.34
N LYS A 189 11.09 -18.18 -29.23
CA LYS A 189 10.22 -17.05 -28.84
C LYS A 189 9.14 -17.51 -27.85
N ALA A 190 8.46 -18.62 -28.14
CA ALA A 190 7.43 -19.16 -27.25
C ALA A 190 7.99 -19.45 -25.85
N LEU A 191 9.09 -20.22 -25.74
CA LEU A 191 9.72 -20.54 -24.46
C LEU A 191 10.23 -19.31 -23.69
N ARG A 192 10.76 -18.29 -24.40
CA ARG A 192 11.08 -16.99 -23.79
C ARG A 192 9.83 -16.32 -23.23
N ARG A 193 8.72 -16.32 -23.98
CA ARG A 193 7.47 -15.67 -23.56
C ARG A 193 6.80 -16.36 -22.38
N PHE A 194 6.84 -17.69 -22.29
CA PHE A 194 6.44 -18.42 -21.08
C PHE A 194 7.10 -17.85 -19.81
N LEU A 195 8.44 -17.76 -19.83
CA LEU A 195 9.21 -17.26 -18.70
C LEU A 195 8.98 -15.77 -18.42
N GLU A 196 8.95 -14.96 -19.48
CA GLU A 196 8.78 -13.51 -19.37
C GLU A 196 7.41 -13.15 -18.79
N HIS A 197 6.35 -13.78 -19.32
CA HIS A 197 4.95 -13.51 -18.98
C HIS A 197 4.59 -13.95 -17.56
N GLU A 198 4.94 -15.19 -17.16
CA GLU A 198 4.65 -15.63 -15.80
C GLU A 198 5.39 -14.79 -14.75
N ARG A 199 6.66 -14.44 -15.00
CA ARG A 199 7.42 -13.58 -14.09
C ARG A 199 6.88 -12.15 -14.04
N GLU A 200 6.45 -11.61 -15.17
CA GLU A 200 5.77 -10.29 -15.23
C GLU A 200 4.50 -10.29 -14.37
N HIS A 201 3.66 -11.31 -14.51
CA HIS A 201 2.42 -11.41 -13.73
C HIS A 201 2.64 -11.82 -12.26
N THR A 202 3.74 -12.49 -11.94
CA THR A 202 4.15 -12.70 -10.53
C THR A 202 4.46 -11.37 -9.85
N GLU A 203 5.13 -10.44 -10.55
CA GLU A 203 5.36 -9.08 -10.03
C GLU A 203 4.05 -8.28 -9.94
N GLU A 204 3.14 -8.39 -10.93
CA GLU A 204 1.81 -7.77 -10.86
C GLU A 204 1.01 -8.24 -9.62
N ILE A 205 1.05 -9.53 -9.30
CA ILE A 205 0.41 -10.07 -8.08
C ILE A 205 1.03 -9.43 -6.82
N ARG A 206 2.36 -9.30 -6.78
CA ARG A 206 3.05 -8.65 -5.64
C ARG A 206 2.64 -7.18 -5.50
N GLU A 207 2.48 -6.46 -6.60
CA GLU A 207 1.99 -5.08 -6.61
C GLU A 207 0.55 -4.96 -6.08
N VAL A 208 -0.32 -5.89 -6.47
CA VAL A 208 -1.71 -5.97 -5.97
C VAL A 208 -1.74 -6.20 -4.46
N LEU A 209 -0.98 -7.17 -3.95
CA LEU A 209 -0.86 -7.45 -2.51
C LEU A 209 -0.29 -6.24 -1.75
N SER A 210 0.75 -5.62 -2.29
CA SER A 210 1.36 -4.42 -1.71
C SER A 210 0.39 -3.25 -1.59
N LEU A 211 -0.48 -3.06 -2.59
CA LEU A 211 -1.54 -2.05 -2.51
C LEU A 211 -2.60 -2.43 -1.47
N GLN A 212 -2.99 -3.69 -1.39
CA GLN A 212 -3.93 -4.17 -0.36
C GLN A 212 -3.39 -3.93 1.05
N ARG A 213 -2.12 -4.24 1.30
CA ARG A 213 -1.44 -3.98 2.57
C ARG A 213 -1.45 -2.48 2.92
N ARG A 214 -1.07 -1.62 1.96
CA ARG A 214 -1.11 -0.16 2.16
C ARG A 214 -2.53 0.34 2.50
N ARG A 215 -3.57 -0.21 1.86
CA ARG A 215 -4.97 0.11 2.21
C ARG A 215 -5.31 -0.27 3.64
N LEU A 216 -4.98 -1.49 4.07
CA LEU A 216 -5.24 -1.95 5.44
C LEU A 216 -4.57 -1.02 6.47
N LEU A 217 -3.32 -0.63 6.22
CA LEU A 217 -2.59 0.30 7.09
C LEU A 217 -3.19 1.71 7.08
N ALA A 218 -3.64 2.22 5.93
CA ALA A 218 -4.31 3.52 5.83
C ALA A 218 -5.63 3.55 6.61
N HIS A 219 -6.41 2.47 6.58
CA HIS A 219 -7.63 2.34 7.39
C HIS A 219 -7.34 2.24 8.89
N LEU A 220 -6.27 1.55 9.27
CA LEU A 220 -5.83 1.47 10.66
C LEU A 220 -5.38 2.85 11.19
N ALA A 221 -4.65 3.62 10.39
CA ALA A 221 -4.27 5.00 10.74
C ALA A 221 -5.49 5.92 10.86
N ALA A 222 -6.48 5.76 9.97
CA ALA A 222 -7.74 6.52 10.03
C ALA A 222 -8.55 6.23 11.31
N ALA A 223 -8.59 4.99 11.77
CA ALA A 223 -9.25 4.62 13.02
C ALA A 223 -8.61 5.34 14.23
N ARG A 224 -7.28 5.36 14.31
CA ARG A 224 -6.53 6.05 15.37
C ARG A 224 -6.77 7.55 15.37
N SER A 225 -6.66 8.15 14.19
CA SER A 225 -6.85 9.58 13.99
C SER A 225 -8.28 10.02 14.33
N ARG A 226 -9.29 9.20 13.97
CA ARG A 226 -10.68 9.41 14.36
C ARG A 226 -10.88 9.33 15.87
N LEU A 227 -10.34 8.30 16.52
CA LEU A 227 -10.39 8.13 17.98
C LEU A 227 -9.91 9.39 18.70
N LEU A 228 -8.70 9.86 18.38
CA LEU A 228 -8.09 11.01 19.07
C LEU A 228 -8.85 12.33 18.79
N GLN A 229 -9.36 12.54 17.57
CA GLN A 229 -10.15 13.74 17.28
C GLN A 229 -11.41 13.85 18.16
N THR A 230 -12.06 12.72 18.51
CA THR A 230 -13.25 12.76 19.38
C THR A 230 -12.96 13.35 20.76
N LEU A 231 -11.69 13.44 21.18
CA LEU A 231 -11.28 13.94 22.47
C LEU A 231 -10.85 15.42 22.46
N LEU A 232 -10.54 16.00 21.29
CA LEU A 232 -10.07 17.39 21.16
C LEU A 232 -11.08 18.40 21.71
N GLY A 233 -10.64 19.44 22.41
CA GLY A 233 -11.55 20.44 22.99
C GLY A 233 -12.31 19.96 24.23
N LEU A 234 -11.82 18.89 24.87
CA LEU A 234 -12.15 18.53 26.25
C LEU A 234 -10.96 18.88 27.15
N ASP A 235 -11.22 19.31 28.38
CA ASP A 235 -10.16 19.58 29.35
C ASP A 235 -9.60 18.28 29.96
N GLU A 236 -8.39 18.35 30.52
CA GLU A 236 -7.71 17.18 31.09
C GLU A 236 -8.50 16.52 32.22
N ARG A 237 -9.14 17.31 33.09
CA ARG A 237 -9.92 16.78 34.21
C ARG A 237 -11.09 15.95 33.72
N THR A 238 -11.75 16.37 32.63
CA THR A 238 -12.80 15.59 31.99
C THR A 238 -12.24 14.28 31.42
N LEU A 239 -11.11 14.33 30.71
CA LEU A 239 -10.49 13.15 30.08
C LEU A 239 -9.99 12.10 31.09
N THR A 240 -9.54 12.52 32.27
CA THR A 240 -8.93 11.64 33.28
C THR A 240 -9.83 11.36 34.49
N GLY A 241 -10.93 12.09 34.66
CA GLY A 241 -11.76 12.05 35.87
C GLY A 241 -13.23 11.75 35.64
N THR A 242 -13.73 11.86 34.41
CA THR A 242 -15.13 11.56 34.07
C THR A 242 -15.23 10.20 33.40
N ALA A 243 -16.13 9.36 33.90
CA ALA A 243 -16.41 8.06 33.30
C ALA A 243 -17.00 8.24 31.88
N ALA A 244 -16.42 7.53 30.92
CA ALA A 244 -16.79 7.54 29.51
C ALA A 244 -17.50 6.26 29.09
N VAL A 245 -16.93 5.09 29.41
CA VAL A 245 -17.52 3.77 29.13
C VAL A 245 -17.48 2.93 30.40
N GLY A 246 -18.66 2.60 30.94
CA GLY A 246 -18.76 1.96 32.25
C GLY A 246 -18.11 2.83 33.33
N GLU A 247 -17.11 2.28 34.01
CA GLU A 247 -16.33 3.01 35.03
C GLU A 247 -15.03 3.63 34.47
N TRP A 248 -14.71 3.38 33.20
CA TRP A 248 -13.44 3.80 32.62
C TRP A 248 -13.52 5.22 32.08
N THR A 249 -12.47 6.00 32.35
CA THR A 249 -12.28 7.33 31.77
C THR A 249 -11.75 7.25 30.34
N ALA A 250 -11.75 8.36 29.60
CA ALA A 250 -11.18 8.38 28.25
C ALA A 250 -9.70 7.97 28.26
N ARG A 251 -8.92 8.45 29.25
CA ARG A 251 -7.52 8.02 29.45
C ARG A 251 -7.41 6.51 29.66
N ASP A 252 -8.28 5.93 30.48
CA ASP A 252 -8.23 4.48 30.76
C ASP A 252 -8.51 3.67 29.49
N LEU A 253 -9.44 4.11 28.64
CA LEU A 253 -9.69 3.51 27.33
C LEU A 253 -8.46 3.59 26.41
N LEU A 254 -7.78 4.75 26.34
CA LEU A 254 -6.56 4.89 25.55
C LEU A 254 -5.45 3.94 26.04
N ALA A 255 -5.29 3.79 27.36
CA ALA A 255 -4.32 2.85 27.93
C ALA A 255 -4.64 1.39 27.59
N HIS A 256 -5.92 1.02 27.63
CA HIS A 256 -6.38 -0.30 27.21
C HIS A 256 -6.10 -0.56 25.73
N ILE A 257 -6.37 0.40 24.84
CA ILE A 257 -6.09 0.27 23.40
C ILE A 257 -4.58 0.13 23.16
N ALA A 258 -3.76 0.93 23.84
CA ALA A 258 -2.31 0.85 23.73
C ALA A 258 -1.75 -0.52 24.17
N ALA A 259 -2.30 -1.11 25.23
CA ALA A 259 -1.91 -2.44 25.69
C ALA A 259 -2.24 -3.53 24.66
N TRP A 260 -3.41 -3.44 24.01
CA TRP A 260 -3.76 -4.35 22.91
C TRP A 260 -2.84 -4.18 21.71
N ASP A 261 -2.52 -2.95 21.30
CA ASP A 261 -1.56 -2.70 20.21
C ASP A 261 -0.19 -3.31 20.52
N ARG A 262 0.30 -3.18 21.75
CA ARG A 262 1.59 -3.75 22.14
C ARG A 262 1.56 -5.27 22.13
N TRP A 263 0.53 -5.86 22.72
CA TRP A 263 0.35 -7.30 22.69
C TRP A 263 0.24 -7.82 21.25
N ALA A 264 -0.49 -7.14 20.38
CA ALA A 264 -0.62 -7.47 18.97
C ALA A 264 0.73 -7.42 18.25
N GLY A 265 1.50 -6.34 18.43
CA GLY A 265 2.83 -6.20 17.86
C GLY A 265 3.77 -7.34 18.28
N GLU A 266 3.73 -7.72 19.56
CA GLU A 266 4.51 -8.84 20.07
C GLU A 266 4.09 -10.19 19.48
N GLN A 267 2.78 -10.49 19.45
CA GLN A 267 2.29 -11.79 18.95
C GLN A 267 2.50 -11.92 17.45
N THR A 268 2.21 -10.85 16.70
CA THR A 268 2.40 -10.83 15.25
C THR A 268 3.87 -10.94 14.87
N GLY A 269 4.78 -10.29 15.61
CA GLY A 269 6.21 -10.45 15.45
C GLY A 269 6.71 -11.88 15.75
N ARG A 270 6.18 -12.54 16.79
CA ARG A 270 6.46 -13.96 17.08
C ARG A 270 6.06 -14.87 15.92
N MET A 271 4.82 -14.71 15.45
CA MET A 271 4.29 -15.50 14.34
C MET A 271 5.11 -15.32 13.05
N ALA A 272 5.55 -14.09 12.74
CA ALA A 272 6.40 -13.81 11.57
C ALA A 272 7.79 -14.47 11.67
N ARG A 273 8.26 -14.81 12.87
CA ARG A 273 9.50 -15.59 13.10
C ARG A 273 9.26 -17.09 13.19
N GLY A 274 8.02 -17.55 13.02
CA GLY A 274 7.64 -18.96 13.18
C GLY A 274 7.58 -19.42 14.65
N GLU A 275 7.46 -18.48 15.60
CA GLU A 275 7.29 -18.78 17.03
C GLU A 275 5.79 -18.89 17.38
N GLU A 276 5.46 -19.75 18.35
CA GLU A 276 4.10 -19.87 18.90
C GLU A 276 3.69 -18.56 19.61
N PRO A 277 2.52 -17.97 19.27
CA PRO A 277 2.03 -16.77 19.93
C PRO A 277 1.47 -17.09 21.32
N ASP A 278 1.55 -16.12 22.24
CA ASP A 278 0.90 -16.19 23.54
C ASP A 278 -0.52 -15.63 23.46
N LEU A 279 -1.49 -16.53 23.44
CA LEU A 279 -2.92 -16.21 23.37
C LEU A 279 -3.61 -16.10 24.74
N SER A 280 -2.86 -16.13 25.84
CA SER A 280 -3.44 -16.06 27.19
C SER A 280 -4.30 -14.81 27.41
N ALA A 281 -3.88 -13.66 26.88
CA ALA A 281 -4.65 -12.41 26.94
C ALA A 281 -6.00 -12.49 26.21
N ALA A 282 -6.06 -13.22 25.08
CA ALA A 282 -7.31 -13.44 24.36
C ALA A 282 -8.21 -14.48 25.06
N GLY A 283 -7.64 -15.37 25.88
CA GLY A 283 -8.37 -16.35 26.67
C GLY A 283 -9.09 -15.76 27.90
N ASP A 284 -8.62 -14.64 28.43
CA ASP A 284 -9.24 -13.89 29.52
C ASP A 284 -9.09 -12.38 29.28
N VAL A 285 -9.90 -11.88 28.34
CA VAL A 285 -9.92 -10.47 27.90
C VAL A 285 -10.18 -9.52 29.06
N ASP A 286 -11.07 -9.90 29.99
CA ASP A 286 -11.44 -9.06 31.13
C ASP A 286 -10.28 -8.91 32.11
N ALA A 287 -9.57 -10.00 32.44
CA ALA A 287 -8.39 -9.94 33.30
C ALA A 287 -7.26 -9.12 32.66
N PHE A 288 -6.99 -9.33 31.38
CA PHE A 288 -5.98 -8.55 30.64
C PHE A 288 -6.31 -7.05 30.65
N ASN A 289 -7.55 -6.71 30.31
CA ASN A 289 -8.05 -5.34 30.32
C ASN A 289 -7.93 -4.68 31.69
N ALA A 290 -8.31 -5.39 32.76
CA ALA A 290 -8.21 -4.88 34.13
C ALA A 290 -6.76 -4.60 34.54
N LEU A 291 -5.83 -5.49 34.18
CA LEU A 291 -4.40 -5.31 34.45
C LEU A 291 -3.82 -4.13 33.66
N ALA A 292 -4.15 -4.01 32.37
CA ALA A 292 -3.73 -2.91 31.52
C ALA A 292 -4.18 -1.56 32.10
N VAL A 293 -5.48 -1.42 32.40
CA VAL A 293 -6.01 -0.17 32.98
C VAL A 293 -5.38 0.10 34.35
N ALA A 294 -5.24 -0.91 35.22
CA ALA A 294 -4.63 -0.72 36.53
C ALA A 294 -3.18 -0.22 36.47
N ALA A 295 -2.38 -0.68 35.49
CA ALA A 295 -1.00 -0.24 35.30
C ALA A 295 -0.89 1.25 34.93
N TRP A 296 -1.91 1.79 34.26
CA TRP A 296 -1.91 3.16 33.73
C TRP A 296 -2.84 4.14 34.46
N ARG A 297 -3.73 3.67 35.35
CA ARG A 297 -4.78 4.48 36.01
C ARG A 297 -4.28 5.72 36.77
N ASN A 298 -3.01 5.76 37.19
CA ASN A 298 -2.43 6.91 37.89
C ASN A 298 -1.33 7.62 37.10
N ARG A 299 -1.15 7.25 35.82
CA ARG A 299 -0.16 7.85 34.94
C ARG A 299 -0.71 9.16 34.33
N PRO A 300 0.17 10.14 34.03
CA PRO A 300 -0.21 11.34 33.28
C PRO A 300 -0.84 10.98 31.92
N LEU A 301 -1.78 11.79 31.45
CA LEU A 301 -2.40 11.60 30.12
C LEU A 301 -1.34 11.59 29.01
N GLU A 302 -0.31 12.43 29.13
CA GLU A 302 0.81 12.50 28.19
C GLU A 302 1.57 11.15 28.07
N GLU A 303 1.84 10.47 29.19
CA GLU A 303 2.51 9.16 29.17
C GLU A 303 1.64 8.10 28.47
N VAL A 304 0.32 8.13 28.67
CA VAL A 304 -0.61 7.20 28.01
C VAL A 304 -0.68 7.45 26.51
N LEU A 305 -0.71 8.71 26.08
CA LEU A 305 -0.70 9.08 24.66
C LEU A 305 0.62 8.69 23.97
N ALA A 306 1.75 8.84 24.67
CA ALA A 306 3.05 8.40 24.18
C ALA A 306 3.07 6.88 23.97
N GLU A 307 2.63 6.08 24.96
CA GLU A 307 2.54 4.62 24.83
C GLU A 307 1.61 4.21 23.68
N LEU A 308 0.44 4.83 23.57
CA LEU A 308 -0.53 4.57 22.50
C LEU A 308 0.09 4.76 21.11
N ARG A 309 0.89 5.84 20.93
CA ARG A 309 1.60 6.12 19.68
C ARG A 309 2.73 5.11 19.45
N GLU A 310 3.57 4.88 20.45
CA GLU A 310 4.74 4.01 20.34
C GLU A 310 4.36 2.54 20.07
N ALA A 311 3.31 2.04 20.72
CA ALA A 311 2.81 0.68 20.50
C ALA A 311 2.34 0.47 19.05
N ARG A 312 1.50 1.39 18.53
CA ARG A 312 1.02 1.32 17.15
C ARG A 312 2.16 1.49 16.13
N ALA A 313 3.03 2.48 16.32
CA ALA A 313 4.14 2.74 15.40
C ALA A 313 5.11 1.55 15.32
N ALA A 314 5.46 0.95 16.46
CA ALA A 314 6.33 -0.22 16.49
C ALA A 314 5.71 -1.43 15.79
N TRP A 315 4.39 -1.60 15.90
CA TRP A 315 3.69 -2.69 15.20
C TRP A 315 3.60 -2.44 13.69
N VAL A 316 3.22 -1.22 13.26
CA VAL A 316 3.13 -0.86 11.84
C VAL A 316 4.49 -0.98 11.14
N GLU A 317 5.58 -0.53 11.77
CA GLU A 317 6.91 -0.62 11.19
C GLU A 317 7.35 -2.07 10.94
N GLN A 318 7.05 -2.99 11.88
CA GLN A 318 7.31 -4.41 11.69
C GLN A 318 6.57 -4.95 10.46
N MET A 319 5.29 -4.61 10.31
CA MET A 319 4.45 -5.08 9.20
C MET A 319 4.85 -4.51 7.84
N LYS A 320 5.34 -3.27 7.80
CA LYS A 320 5.89 -2.67 6.56
C LYS A 320 7.13 -3.44 6.08
N GLY A 321 7.92 -4.01 7.01
CA GLY A 321 9.13 -4.77 6.71
C GLY A 321 8.90 -6.21 6.19
N TRP A 322 7.70 -6.77 6.29
CA TRP A 322 7.46 -8.16 5.88
C TRP A 322 7.28 -8.32 4.36
N PRO A 323 7.73 -9.46 3.78
CA PRO A 323 7.33 -9.88 2.44
C PRO A 323 5.80 -9.99 2.31
N GLU A 324 5.26 -9.74 1.12
CA GLU A 324 3.80 -9.78 0.91
C GLU A 324 3.24 -11.17 1.17
N GLU A 325 3.92 -12.22 0.72
CA GLU A 325 3.56 -13.60 0.99
C GLU A 325 3.47 -13.90 2.50
N GLU A 326 4.36 -13.34 3.32
CA GLU A 326 4.33 -13.54 4.77
C GLU A 326 3.17 -12.75 5.41
N PHE A 327 2.90 -11.54 4.93
CA PHE A 327 1.79 -10.71 5.40
C PHE A 327 0.42 -11.31 5.08
N PHE A 328 0.25 -11.96 3.92
CA PHE A 328 -1.04 -12.53 3.51
C PHE A 328 -1.20 -14.03 3.80
N ARG A 329 -0.15 -14.70 4.29
CA ARG A 329 -0.19 -16.14 4.60
C ARG A 329 -1.24 -16.48 5.66
N ARG A 330 -2.02 -17.54 5.40
CA ARG A 330 -2.86 -18.20 6.39
C ARG A 330 -2.05 -19.09 7.33
N ARG A 331 -2.39 -19.07 8.62
CA ARG A 331 -1.76 -19.84 9.69
C ARG A 331 -2.85 -20.47 10.58
N PRO A 332 -2.67 -21.72 11.04
CA PRO A 332 -3.55 -22.28 12.04
C PRO A 332 -3.30 -21.57 13.38
N LEU A 333 -4.37 -21.07 14.01
CA LEU A 333 -4.31 -20.38 15.30
C LEU A 333 -5.57 -20.69 16.11
N GLY A 334 -5.41 -21.17 17.35
CA GLY A 334 -6.54 -21.36 18.28
C GLY A 334 -7.63 -22.34 17.80
N GLY A 335 -7.30 -23.28 16.91
CA GLY A 335 -8.26 -24.23 16.34
C GLY A 335 -9.00 -23.74 15.08
N GLY A 336 -8.65 -22.57 14.56
CA GLY A 336 -9.12 -22.05 13.26
C GLY A 336 -7.97 -21.60 12.36
N GLU A 337 -8.31 -21.05 11.20
CA GLU A 337 -7.37 -20.42 10.26
C GLU A 337 -7.32 -18.91 10.53
N TRP A 338 -6.14 -18.32 10.40
CA TRP A 338 -5.88 -16.92 10.72
C TRP A 338 -4.88 -16.27 9.77
N ASP A 339 -5.07 -14.99 9.45
CA ASP A 339 -4.13 -14.17 8.68
C ASP A 339 -4.03 -12.74 9.25
N PHE A 340 -2.98 -12.03 8.87
CA PHE A 340 -2.76 -10.65 9.35
C PHE A 340 -3.85 -9.66 8.89
N PRO A 341 -4.36 -9.69 7.64
CA PRO A 341 -5.49 -8.85 7.23
C PRO A 341 -6.71 -8.97 8.16
N GLY A 342 -7.13 -10.19 8.49
CA GLY A 342 -8.25 -10.44 9.39
C GLY A 342 -8.00 -9.89 10.80
N TRP A 343 -6.77 -9.96 11.29
CA TRP A 343 -6.41 -9.38 12.58
C TRP A 343 -6.40 -7.86 12.57
N LEU A 344 -5.87 -7.23 11.52
CA LEU A 344 -5.92 -5.76 11.39
C LEU A 344 -7.36 -5.27 11.34
N GLU A 345 -8.25 -6.03 10.70
CA GLU A 345 -9.67 -5.72 10.67
C GLU A 345 -10.31 -5.76 12.06
N VAL A 346 -9.96 -6.76 12.90
CA VAL A 346 -10.40 -6.82 14.30
C VAL A 346 -9.94 -5.57 15.08
N TYR A 347 -8.69 -5.17 14.93
CA TYR A 347 -8.14 -4.01 15.66
C TYR A 347 -8.68 -2.68 15.16
N ARG A 348 -8.85 -2.53 13.85
CA ARG A 348 -9.51 -1.37 13.23
C ARG A 348 -10.92 -1.22 13.78
N ARG A 349 -11.72 -2.30 13.73
CA ARG A 349 -13.10 -2.30 14.22
C ARG A 349 -13.18 -2.03 15.72
N HIS A 350 -12.30 -2.63 16.51
CA HIS A 350 -12.22 -2.40 17.96
C HIS A 350 -11.98 -0.91 18.29
N GLU A 351 -11.04 -0.27 17.59
CA GLU A 351 -10.75 1.15 17.77
C GLU A 351 -11.93 2.04 17.30
N GLU A 352 -12.61 1.66 16.22
CA GLU A 352 -13.82 2.36 15.75
C GLU A 352 -15.01 2.24 16.70
N GLU A 353 -15.20 1.07 17.33
CA GLU A 353 -16.23 0.87 18.35
C GLU A 353 -15.99 1.79 19.55
N HIS A 354 -14.74 1.93 20.01
CA HIS A 354 -14.37 2.88 21.06
C HIS A 354 -14.50 4.33 20.63
N ALA A 355 -14.10 4.67 19.40
CA ALA A 355 -14.29 6.02 18.86
C ALA A 355 -15.78 6.40 18.79
N ALA A 356 -16.65 5.47 18.41
CA ALA A 356 -18.10 5.68 18.40
C ALA A 356 -18.67 5.86 19.83
N ALA A 357 -18.23 5.05 20.79
CA ALA A 357 -18.61 5.20 22.19
C ALA A 357 -18.17 6.55 22.78
N LEU A 358 -16.93 6.96 22.51
CA LEU A 358 -16.40 8.26 22.93
C LEU A 358 -17.11 9.42 22.24
N ALA A 359 -17.50 9.28 20.97
CA ALA A 359 -18.28 10.29 20.27
C ALA A 359 -19.67 10.48 20.89
N GLU A 360 -20.32 9.42 21.36
CA GLU A 360 -21.59 9.53 22.08
C GLU A 360 -21.40 10.14 23.46
N TRP A 361 -20.39 9.68 24.21
CA TRP A 361 -20.04 10.27 25.50
C TRP A 361 -19.72 11.77 25.39
N ARG A 362 -18.97 12.19 24.36
CA ARG A 362 -18.60 13.59 24.11
C ARG A 362 -19.81 14.51 24.04
N LYS A 363 -20.95 14.05 23.49
CA LYS A 363 -22.19 14.86 23.40
C LYS A 363 -22.74 15.26 24.77
N THR A 364 -22.34 14.55 25.83
CA THR A 364 -22.75 14.84 27.22
C THR A 364 -21.77 15.78 27.95
N GLN A 365 -20.65 16.13 27.30
CA GLN A 365 -19.61 16.97 27.88
C GLN A 365 -19.71 18.42 27.37
N VAL A 366 -19.17 19.35 28.15
CA VAL A 366 -19.07 20.76 27.73
C VAL A 366 -17.73 20.95 27.02
N GLY A 367 -17.78 21.38 25.76
CA GLY A 367 -16.57 21.72 25.02
C GLY A 367 -15.90 22.98 25.59
N VAL A 368 -14.57 22.99 25.55
CA VAL A 368 -13.72 24.12 25.92
C VAL A 368 -12.93 24.61 24.70
N LYS A 369 -12.54 25.90 24.71
CA LYS A 369 -11.77 26.50 23.60
C LYS A 369 -10.36 25.91 23.44
N SER A 370 -9.84 25.27 24.49
CA SER A 370 -8.51 24.67 24.55
C SER A 370 -8.53 23.32 25.27
N GLY A 371 -7.72 22.38 24.80
CA GLY A 371 -7.50 21.07 25.44
C GLY A 371 -6.03 20.87 25.83
N PRO A 372 -5.67 19.67 26.34
CA PRO A 372 -4.29 19.36 26.71
C PRO A 372 -3.35 19.41 25.50
N LYS A 373 -2.20 20.07 25.64
CA LYS A 373 -1.14 20.11 24.61
C LYS A 373 -0.77 18.71 24.11
N ALA A 374 -0.60 17.74 25.02
CA ALA A 374 -0.22 16.38 24.67
C ALA A 374 -1.24 15.70 23.74
N LEU A 375 -2.53 15.93 23.97
CA LEU A 375 -3.59 15.39 23.11
C LEU A 375 -3.59 16.07 21.74
N LEU A 376 -3.39 17.39 21.69
CA LEU A 376 -3.27 18.12 20.42
C LEU A 376 -2.09 17.60 19.59
N ALA A 377 -0.91 17.45 20.22
CA ALA A 377 0.28 16.91 19.57
C ALA A 377 0.08 15.48 19.06
N ALA A 378 -0.54 14.61 19.88
CA ALA A 378 -0.86 13.24 19.47
C ALA A 378 -1.87 13.19 18.31
N SER A 379 -2.85 14.10 18.30
CA SER A 379 -3.88 14.18 17.26
C SER A 379 -3.32 14.68 15.93
N LEU A 380 -2.44 15.70 15.97
CA LEU A 380 -1.72 16.18 14.79
C LEU A 380 -0.84 15.08 14.19
N ALA A 381 -0.11 14.34 15.02
CA ALA A 381 0.72 13.23 14.56
C ALA A 381 -0.12 12.12 13.92
N ALA A 382 -1.26 11.74 14.52
CA ALA A 382 -2.15 10.72 13.98
C ALA A 382 -2.83 11.15 12.68
N ALA A 383 -3.24 12.41 12.56
CA ALA A 383 -3.81 12.97 11.33
C ALA A 383 -2.79 12.99 10.20
N ARG A 384 -1.54 13.41 10.48
CA ARG A 384 -0.46 13.38 9.49
C ARG A 384 -0.11 11.96 9.06
N GLU A 385 -0.08 11.01 10.00
CA GLU A 385 0.14 9.59 9.69
C GLU A 385 -0.99 9.04 8.80
N GLU A 386 -2.24 9.37 9.10
CA GLU A 386 -3.41 9.02 8.27
C GLU A 386 -3.27 9.54 6.83
N LEU A 387 -2.93 10.83 6.66
CA LEU A 387 -2.72 11.44 5.34
C LEU A 387 -1.57 10.78 4.59
N LEU A 388 -0.43 10.55 5.24
CA LEU A 388 0.73 9.93 4.61
C LEU A 388 0.44 8.49 4.19
N ALA A 389 -0.24 7.71 5.02
CA ALA A 389 -0.65 6.35 4.69
C ALA A 389 -1.65 6.32 3.52
N ALA A 390 -2.59 7.28 3.46
CA ALA A 390 -3.50 7.42 2.33
C ALA A 390 -2.78 7.88 1.04
N ALA A 391 -1.79 8.76 1.15
CA ALA A 391 -0.98 9.20 0.01
C ALA A 391 -0.13 8.06 -0.59
N GLU A 392 0.29 7.08 0.21
CA GLU A 392 0.97 5.86 -0.27
C GLU A 392 0.09 5.00 -1.20
N LEU A 393 -1.23 5.22 -1.25
CA LEU A 393 -2.14 4.51 -2.17
C LEU A 393 -2.00 4.97 -3.63
N VAL A 394 -1.45 6.17 -3.85
CA VAL A 394 -1.21 6.73 -5.19
C VAL A 394 0.20 6.35 -5.63
N SER A 395 0.34 5.66 -6.76
CA SER A 395 1.65 5.27 -7.28
C SER A 395 2.49 6.51 -7.64
N PRO A 396 3.82 6.44 -7.60
CA PRO A 396 4.70 7.54 -8.00
C PRO A 396 4.38 8.13 -9.38
N GLU A 397 3.98 7.30 -10.33
CA GLU A 397 3.62 7.68 -11.70
C GLU A 397 2.29 8.45 -11.79
N GLU A 398 1.40 8.24 -10.83
CA GLU A 398 0.06 8.82 -10.81
C GLU A 398 -0.04 10.14 -10.03
N ARG A 399 0.97 10.47 -9.20
CA ARG A 399 0.90 11.59 -8.23
C ARG A 399 0.51 12.95 -8.82
N ALA A 400 0.89 13.20 -10.07
CA ALA A 400 0.66 14.46 -10.79
C ALA A 400 -0.34 14.32 -11.96
N SER A 401 -1.01 13.18 -12.09
CA SER A 401 -1.87 12.90 -13.25
C SER A 401 -3.24 12.30 -12.89
N ARG A 402 -3.32 11.52 -11.80
CA ARG A 402 -4.55 10.93 -11.32
C ARG A 402 -5.32 11.92 -10.44
N PRO A 403 -6.58 12.26 -10.77
CA PRO A 403 -7.45 13.00 -9.87
C PRO A 403 -7.78 12.16 -8.63
N VAL A 404 -7.65 12.77 -7.45
CA VAL A 404 -7.90 12.14 -6.14
C VAL A 404 -8.85 12.94 -5.25
N CYS A 405 -9.03 14.23 -5.53
CA CYS A 405 -10.01 15.09 -4.87
C CYS A 405 -10.66 16.00 -5.93
N GLY A 406 -11.85 15.61 -6.41
CA GLY A 406 -12.46 16.27 -7.57
C GLY A 406 -11.53 16.21 -8.80
N VAL A 407 -11.01 17.36 -9.22
CA VAL A 407 -10.06 17.47 -10.34
C VAL A 407 -8.60 17.53 -9.91
N TRP A 408 -8.33 17.60 -8.60
CA TRP A 408 -7.00 17.77 -8.05
C TRP A 408 -6.25 16.45 -7.95
N THR A 409 -4.97 16.48 -8.30
CA THR A 409 -4.04 15.36 -8.15
C THR A 409 -3.46 15.30 -6.72
N LEU A 410 -2.76 14.23 -6.36
CA LEU A 410 -2.09 14.17 -5.05
C LEU A 410 -1.10 15.33 -4.89
N GLN A 411 -0.37 15.70 -5.95
CA GLN A 411 0.53 16.85 -5.94
C GLN A 411 -0.22 18.15 -5.64
N ASP A 412 -1.39 18.36 -6.24
CA ASP A 412 -2.20 19.56 -6.00
C ASP A 412 -2.71 19.62 -4.56
N VAL A 413 -3.24 18.50 -4.05
CA VAL A 413 -3.73 18.37 -2.66
C VAL A 413 -2.64 18.68 -1.64
N LEU A 414 -1.46 18.07 -1.76
CA LEU A 414 -0.37 18.32 -0.81
C LEU A 414 0.18 19.75 -0.91
N GLY A 415 0.19 20.33 -2.11
CA GLY A 415 0.55 21.73 -2.31
C GLY A 415 -0.43 22.68 -1.62
N HIS A 416 -1.72 22.44 -1.78
CA HIS A 416 -2.80 23.19 -1.13
C HIS A 416 -2.72 23.10 0.39
N ILE A 417 -2.52 21.90 0.95
CA ILE A 417 -2.32 21.72 2.40
C ILE A 417 -1.13 22.56 2.87
N ALA A 418 -0.01 22.54 2.12
CA ALA A 418 1.18 23.31 2.46
C ALA A 418 0.93 24.83 2.47
N ASP A 419 0.08 25.34 1.57
CA ASP A 419 -0.26 26.75 1.51
C ASP A 419 -1.10 27.17 2.73
N TRP A 420 -2.14 26.41 3.08
CA TRP A 420 -2.97 26.69 4.25
C TRP A 420 -2.20 26.56 5.57
N GLU A 421 -1.36 25.55 5.70
CA GLU A 421 -0.45 25.43 6.85
C GLU A 421 0.51 26.62 6.93
N GLY A 422 0.98 27.14 5.79
CA GLY A 422 1.83 28.33 5.74
C GLY A 422 1.12 29.57 6.27
N TYR A 423 -0.16 29.73 5.89
CA TYR A 423 -1.03 30.78 6.41
C TYR A 423 -1.23 30.65 7.94
N LEU A 424 -1.56 29.46 8.43
CA LEU A 424 -1.78 29.21 9.86
C LEU A 424 -0.49 29.41 10.68
N LEU A 425 0.64 28.94 10.14
CA LEU A 425 1.97 29.09 10.76
C LEU A 425 2.35 30.57 10.95
N ALA A 426 2.00 31.44 10.01
CA ALA A 426 2.26 32.87 10.13
C ALA A 426 1.50 33.47 11.32
N GLY A 427 0.20 33.18 11.46
CA GLY A 427 -0.60 33.63 12.60
C GLY A 427 -0.11 33.06 13.94
N LEU A 428 0.25 31.77 13.97
CA LEU A 428 0.82 31.12 15.15
C LEU A 428 2.14 31.76 15.60
N ARG A 429 3.01 32.17 14.67
CA ARG A 429 4.25 32.88 14.98
C ARG A 429 4.01 34.27 15.59
N ASP A 430 2.99 34.99 15.13
CA ASP A 430 2.61 36.26 15.74
C ASP A 430 2.12 36.08 17.17
N MET A 431 1.27 35.09 17.41
CA MET A 431 0.77 34.78 18.76
C MET A 431 1.88 34.30 19.69
N THR A 432 2.85 33.52 19.18
CA THR A 432 4.07 33.15 19.92
C THR A 432 4.84 34.39 20.37
N ALA A 433 4.88 35.42 19.53
CA ALA A 433 5.51 36.71 19.84
C ALA A 433 4.61 37.65 20.66
N GLY A 434 3.45 37.18 21.13
CA GLY A 434 2.51 37.93 21.95
C GLY A 434 1.71 38.99 21.20
N ARG A 435 1.65 38.92 19.87
CA ARG A 435 0.84 39.79 19.02
C ARG A 435 -0.40 39.04 18.51
N PRO A 436 -1.51 39.74 18.21
CA PRO A 436 -2.60 39.11 17.46
C PRO A 436 -2.10 38.61 16.10
N PRO A 437 -2.71 37.55 15.54
CA PRO A 437 -2.39 37.05 14.21
C PRO A 437 -2.55 38.16 13.16
N GLY A 438 -1.48 38.45 12.42
CA GLY A 438 -1.44 39.53 11.42
C GLY A 438 -1.77 39.10 9.99
N VAL A 439 -2.27 37.88 9.80
CA VAL A 439 -2.67 37.35 8.49
C VAL A 439 -3.98 37.95 8.01
N GLU A 440 -4.13 38.12 6.70
CA GLU A 440 -5.33 38.71 6.11
C GLU A 440 -6.48 37.70 6.03
N TYR A 441 -7.68 38.12 6.43
CA TYR A 441 -8.89 37.31 6.25
C TYR A 441 -9.10 36.96 4.77
N VAL A 442 -9.32 35.67 4.47
CA VAL A 442 -9.56 35.16 3.11
C VAL A 442 -11.08 35.01 2.91
N PRO A 443 -11.75 35.93 2.19
CA PRO A 443 -13.21 35.88 2.03
C PRO A 443 -13.69 34.86 1.00
N ASP A 444 -12.82 34.49 0.05
CA ASP A 444 -13.10 33.56 -1.03
C ASP A 444 -11.98 32.51 -1.05
N GLU A 445 -12.16 31.48 -0.23
CA GLU A 445 -11.21 30.38 -0.07
C GLU A 445 -11.02 29.61 -1.38
N GLU A 446 -12.08 29.49 -2.19
CA GLU A 446 -12.01 28.80 -3.49
C GLU A 446 -11.14 29.57 -4.48
N ALA A 447 -11.32 30.89 -4.60
CA ALA A 447 -10.46 31.71 -5.45
C ALA A 447 -9.01 31.69 -4.97
N TRP A 448 -8.80 31.68 -3.64
CA TRP A 448 -7.47 31.57 -3.05
C TRP A 448 -6.82 30.21 -3.37
N ASN A 449 -7.56 29.11 -3.21
CA ASN A 449 -7.14 27.75 -3.53
C ASN A 449 -6.74 27.61 -5.00
N GLN A 450 -7.58 28.12 -5.92
CA GLN A 450 -7.30 28.09 -7.35
C GLN A 450 -6.05 28.88 -7.72
N ALA A 451 -5.87 30.07 -7.14
CA ALA A 451 -4.68 30.89 -7.39
C ALA A 451 -3.39 30.20 -6.94
N HIS A 452 -3.40 29.57 -5.76
CA HIS A 452 -2.24 28.85 -5.22
C HIS A 452 -1.94 27.56 -5.99
N ALA A 453 -2.96 26.75 -6.31
CA ALA A 453 -2.81 25.58 -7.17
C ALA A 453 -2.22 25.95 -8.54
N GLN A 454 -2.71 27.04 -9.15
CA GLN A 454 -2.19 27.54 -10.43
C GLN A 454 -0.74 28.03 -10.32
N ALA A 455 -0.33 28.63 -9.19
CA ALA A 455 1.05 29.03 -8.93
C ALA A 455 2.00 27.82 -8.76
N ARG A 456 1.48 26.69 -8.27
CA ARG A 456 2.24 25.44 -8.09
C ARG A 456 2.29 24.54 -9.33
N ARG A 457 1.45 24.78 -10.34
CA ARG A 457 1.26 23.90 -11.52
C ARG A 457 2.54 23.44 -12.24
N ASN A 458 3.59 24.26 -12.25
CA ASN A 458 4.86 23.94 -12.93
C ASN A 458 5.98 23.51 -11.98
N GLN A 459 5.69 23.34 -10.68
CA GLN A 459 6.66 22.87 -9.70
C GLN A 459 6.83 21.35 -9.81
N SER A 460 8.04 20.88 -9.49
CA SER A 460 8.28 19.44 -9.42
C SER A 460 7.64 18.84 -8.17
N TRP A 461 7.37 17.53 -8.21
CA TRP A 461 6.91 16.76 -7.05
C TRP A 461 7.83 16.97 -5.84
N GLU A 462 9.16 16.94 -6.03
CA GLU A 462 10.13 17.08 -4.96
C GLU A 462 10.03 18.46 -4.29
N ARG A 463 9.74 19.50 -5.05
CA ARG A 463 9.56 20.85 -4.50
C ARG A 463 8.29 20.93 -3.66
N VAL A 464 7.16 20.47 -4.19
CA VAL A 464 5.87 20.48 -3.48
C VAL A 464 5.96 19.64 -2.21
N TRP A 465 6.56 18.45 -2.30
CA TRP A 465 6.80 17.57 -1.16
C TRP A 465 7.68 18.22 -0.09
N ALA A 466 8.75 18.91 -0.48
CA ALA A 466 9.62 19.60 0.45
C ALA A 466 8.91 20.76 1.17
N ASP A 467 8.07 21.53 0.47
CA ASP A 467 7.27 22.60 1.06
C ASP A 467 6.26 22.03 2.07
N PHE A 468 5.50 20.99 1.69
CA PHE A 468 4.55 20.27 2.54
C PHE A 468 5.18 19.72 3.82
N GLN A 469 6.34 19.06 3.72
CA GLN A 469 7.05 18.53 4.89
C GLN A 469 7.67 19.66 5.74
N GLY A 470 8.17 20.71 5.10
CA GLY A 470 8.85 21.82 5.77
C GLY A 470 7.90 22.67 6.62
N VAL A 471 6.72 22.99 6.08
CA VAL A 471 5.74 23.81 6.80
C VAL A 471 5.14 23.09 7.99
N HIS A 472 4.83 21.79 7.86
CA HIS A 472 4.32 20.98 8.95
C HIS A 472 5.34 20.86 10.09
N ARG A 473 6.62 20.64 9.76
CA ARG A 473 7.70 20.61 10.75
C ARG A 473 7.79 21.93 11.52
N ALA A 474 7.71 23.06 10.82
CA ALA A 474 7.75 24.37 11.45
C ALA A 474 6.53 24.63 12.35
N LEU A 475 5.35 24.09 12.02
CA LEU A 475 4.18 24.11 12.90
C LEU A 475 4.42 23.31 14.19
N LEU A 476 5.00 22.10 14.07
CA LEU A 476 5.33 21.27 15.23
C LEU A 476 6.38 21.95 16.12
N GLU A 477 7.39 22.61 15.54
CA GLU A 477 8.37 23.40 16.31
C GLU A 477 7.71 24.54 17.11
N VAL A 478 6.71 25.21 16.54
CA VAL A 478 5.93 26.24 17.26
C VAL A 478 5.12 25.61 18.39
N LEU A 479 4.43 24.49 18.15
CA LEU A 479 3.68 23.78 19.19
C LEU A 479 4.60 23.31 20.33
N GLU A 480 5.76 22.75 20.00
CA GLU A 480 6.77 22.32 20.98
C GLU A 480 7.22 23.48 21.87
N GLY A 481 7.44 24.66 21.27
CA GLY A 481 7.86 25.87 21.99
C GLY A 481 6.80 26.53 22.88
N MET A 482 5.51 26.21 22.72
CA MET A 482 4.44 26.73 23.56
C MET A 482 4.18 25.84 24.77
N ASP A 483 3.98 26.42 25.96
CA ASP A 483 3.41 25.67 27.10
C ASP A 483 1.87 25.68 27.03
N GLN A 484 1.23 25.01 28.00
CA GLN A 484 -0.24 24.96 28.07
C GLN A 484 -0.84 26.37 28.17
N ALA A 485 -0.27 27.25 28.99
CA ALA A 485 -0.78 28.62 29.16
C ALA A 485 -0.65 29.46 27.87
N GLY A 486 0.41 29.24 27.09
CA GLY A 486 0.61 29.85 25.79
C GLY A 486 -0.47 29.43 24.78
N LEU A 487 -0.85 28.15 24.77
CA LEU A 487 -1.92 27.62 23.91
C LEU A 487 -3.31 28.17 24.26
N GLU A 488 -3.52 28.58 25.50
CA GLU A 488 -4.78 29.10 26.04
C GLU A 488 -4.87 30.63 26.00
N ARG A 489 -3.77 31.30 25.67
CA ARG A 489 -3.72 32.75 25.67
C ARG A 489 -4.62 33.32 24.58
N ALA A 490 -5.58 34.12 25.00
CA ALA A 490 -6.52 34.81 24.11
C ALA A 490 -5.86 35.98 23.35
N PHE A 491 -6.24 36.10 22.09
CA PHE A 491 -5.91 37.20 21.19
C PHE A 491 -7.16 37.64 20.41
N PRO A 492 -7.24 38.89 19.93
CA PRO A 492 -8.19 39.26 18.89
C PRO A 492 -8.11 38.29 17.70
N GLY A 493 -9.24 37.74 17.27
CA GLY A 493 -9.30 36.76 16.19
C GLY A 493 -9.34 37.39 14.80
N VAL A 494 -9.09 36.55 13.78
CA VAL A 494 -9.22 36.92 12.35
C VAL A 494 -10.61 36.57 11.82
N TRP A 495 -11.14 35.40 12.20
CA TRP A 495 -12.47 34.93 11.78
C TRP A 495 -13.54 35.18 12.86
N GLU A 496 -13.11 35.21 14.11
CA GLU A 496 -13.91 35.33 15.31
C GLU A 496 -13.46 36.54 16.17
N GLU A 497 -14.25 36.92 17.18
CA GLU A 497 -13.88 38.04 18.07
C GLU A 497 -12.59 37.76 18.87
N GLU A 498 -12.41 36.51 19.32
CA GLU A 498 -11.29 36.08 20.15
C GLU A 498 -10.84 34.68 19.77
N THR A 499 -9.54 34.52 19.56
CA THR A 499 -8.88 33.26 19.18
C THR A 499 -7.79 32.86 20.17
N VAL A 500 -7.37 31.60 20.14
CA VAL A 500 -6.25 31.07 20.94
C VAL A 500 -5.33 30.23 20.05
N PRO A 501 -4.02 30.12 20.33
CA PRO A 501 -3.15 29.29 19.50
C PRO A 501 -3.61 27.83 19.36
N TYR A 502 -4.25 27.26 20.40
CA TYR A 502 -4.83 25.91 20.33
C TYR A 502 -5.80 25.73 19.15
N SER A 503 -6.70 26.69 18.90
CA SER A 503 -7.70 26.57 17.83
C SER A 503 -7.10 26.68 16.44
N TRP A 504 -5.94 27.33 16.28
CA TRP A 504 -5.24 27.46 14.99
C TRP A 504 -4.57 26.18 14.53
N PHE A 505 -4.33 25.22 15.44
CA PHE A 505 -3.85 23.89 15.07
C PHE A 505 -4.98 22.94 14.65
N LEU A 506 -6.25 23.26 14.95
CA LEU A 506 -7.38 22.38 14.60
C LEU A 506 -7.61 22.29 13.09
N PRO A 507 -7.60 23.38 12.30
CA PRO A 507 -7.72 23.27 10.85
C PRO A 507 -6.60 22.42 10.20
N VAL A 508 -5.39 22.40 10.78
CA VAL A 508 -4.26 21.59 10.27
C VAL A 508 -4.61 20.10 10.30
N LEU A 509 -5.09 19.60 11.45
CA LEU A 509 -5.47 18.19 11.56
C LEU A 509 -6.75 17.87 10.78
N GLU A 510 -7.69 18.82 10.69
CA GLU A 510 -8.94 18.62 9.95
C GLU A 510 -8.67 18.48 8.45
N HIS A 511 -7.84 19.34 7.87
CA HIS A 511 -7.41 19.25 6.46
C HIS A 511 -6.69 17.95 6.15
N ASP A 512 -5.74 17.53 7.01
CA ASP A 512 -5.03 16.26 6.82
C ASP A 512 -6.01 15.08 6.72
N ARG A 513 -7.02 15.07 7.60
CA ARG A 513 -7.99 13.98 7.66
C ARG A 513 -9.01 14.02 6.54
N GLU A 514 -9.51 15.21 6.18
CA GLU A 514 -10.42 15.40 5.06
C GLU A 514 -9.80 14.84 3.77
N HIS A 515 -8.57 15.24 3.47
CA HIS A 515 -7.90 14.79 2.25
C HIS A 515 -7.35 13.36 2.35
N ALA A 516 -7.04 12.84 3.53
CA ALA A 516 -6.80 11.42 3.70
C ALA A 516 -8.05 10.59 3.32
N ASP A 517 -9.24 11.09 3.65
CA ASP A 517 -10.50 10.45 3.30
C ASP A 517 -10.81 10.54 1.80
N ASP A 518 -10.55 11.69 1.18
CA ASP A 518 -10.61 11.84 -0.29
C ASP A 518 -9.71 10.83 -1.00
N LEU A 519 -8.45 10.72 -0.55
CA LEU A 519 -7.48 9.78 -1.11
C LEU A 519 -7.96 8.33 -0.96
N ARG A 520 -8.44 7.92 0.21
CA ARG A 520 -8.98 6.57 0.41
C ARG A 520 -10.19 6.30 -0.47
N ARG A 521 -11.12 7.26 -0.62
CA ARG A 521 -12.29 7.12 -1.51
C ARG A 521 -11.89 6.99 -2.96
N ALA A 522 -11.04 7.89 -3.47
CA ALA A 522 -10.59 7.89 -4.86
C ALA A 522 -9.69 6.69 -5.19
N CYS A 523 -9.05 6.12 -4.17
CA CYS A 523 -8.25 4.92 -4.25
C CYS A 523 -8.95 3.71 -3.63
N SER A 524 -10.28 3.65 -3.59
CA SER A 524 -11.04 2.44 -3.24
C SER A 524 -11.40 1.62 -4.50
N PRO A 525 -11.64 0.29 -4.38
CA PRO A 525 -12.06 -0.58 -5.48
C PRO A 525 -13.34 -0.16 -6.19
#